data_AF-A0AAW0Q0X3-F1
#
_entry.id   AF-A0AAW0Q0X3-F1
#
_cell.length_a   1.000
_cell.length_b   1.000
_cell.length_c   1.000
_cell.angle_alpha   90.00
_cell.angle_beta   90.00
_cell.angle_gamma   90.00
#
_symmetry.space_group_name_H-M   'P 1'
#
loop_
_entity.id
_entity.type
_entity.pdbx_description
1 polymer ?
#
loop_
_entity_poly.entity_id
_entity_poly.type
_entity_poly.pdbx_seq_one_letter_code
_entity_poly.pdbx_strand_id
1 'polypeptide(L)'
;MRDPRIDRALGVCKKIVAVFANSWKKKKALAKAQEQLNLPQHTFITECPTRWGSRQRMIERVLEQQKAIQQVLSADRKQRHLVPTWQDIEVLESISKALGPLLEFTDALSGEQQVTVSYVKPVLSLFNSEVLAIKPDDTELTKQIKQTILDYLNEKYAADSVDKLLGLASTLDPRFKHRYNSADKIPAIESTLKAELLGMLNEEENPATSQVPTADEDQAEEEEDISEPLPAKKTKKSFGSYFKKRQSGKDSEQSTVEKEMQSYLMIPEMDSDADPLEWWKTQEVNFPRLGKLAKKYLCIPASSSPSERAFSTGGNIVTCHRAALKPEAVDRLVFLSNNLKHM
;
A
#
# COMPACT_ATOMS: atom_id res chain seq x y z
N MET A 1 -25.80 4.54 -1.70
CA MET A 1 -27.01 3.68 -1.72
C MET A 1 -27.40 3.35 -0.28
N ARG A 2 -28.65 3.62 0.14
CA ARG A 2 -29.21 3.13 1.42
C ARG A 2 -30.33 2.15 1.09
N ASP A 3 -29.97 0.88 0.94
CA ASP A 3 -30.96 -0.18 0.72
C ASP A 3 -31.48 -0.64 2.11
N PRO A 4 -32.79 -0.53 2.39
CA PRO A 4 -33.35 -0.91 3.69
C PRO A 4 -33.14 -2.39 4.01
N ARG A 5 -32.94 -3.25 3.01
CA ARG A 5 -32.64 -4.67 3.19
C ARG A 5 -31.25 -4.86 3.78
N ILE A 6 -30.27 -4.09 3.32
CA ILE A 6 -28.89 -4.10 3.83
C ILE A 6 -28.88 -3.61 5.29
N ASP A 7 -29.56 -2.50 5.58
CA ASP A 7 -29.61 -1.93 6.93
C ASP A 7 -30.24 -2.89 7.94
N ARG A 8 -31.30 -3.59 7.53
CA ARG A 8 -31.92 -4.65 8.35
C ARG A 8 -30.96 -5.80 8.62
N ALA A 9 -30.37 -6.39 7.58
CA ALA A 9 -29.48 -7.54 7.70
C ALA A 9 -28.23 -7.22 8.55
N LEU A 10 -27.64 -6.04 8.35
CA LEU A 10 -26.53 -5.54 9.18
C LEU A 10 -26.96 -5.29 10.62
N GLY A 11 -28.15 -4.73 10.85
CA GLY A 11 -28.70 -4.52 12.19
C GLY A 11 -28.88 -5.83 12.96
N VAL A 12 -29.31 -6.90 12.29
CA VAL A 12 -29.40 -8.25 12.87
C VAL A 12 -28.01 -8.78 13.23
N CYS A 13 -27.03 -8.68 12.32
CA CYS A 13 -25.65 -9.10 12.59
C CYS A 13 -25.06 -8.41 13.82
N LYS A 14 -25.19 -7.09 13.93
CA LYS A 14 -24.68 -6.33 15.08
C LYS A 14 -25.30 -6.79 16.40
N LYS A 15 -26.62 -7.03 16.41
CA LYS A 15 -27.33 -7.52 17.60
C LYS A 15 -26.88 -8.92 17.99
N ILE A 16 -26.71 -9.83 17.02
CA ILE A 16 -26.18 -11.17 17.26
C ILE A 16 -24.81 -11.07 17.92
N VAL A 17 -23.87 -10.35 17.28
CA VAL A 17 -22.51 -10.19 17.80
C VAL A 17 -22.50 -9.60 19.21
N ALA A 18 -23.32 -8.57 19.47
CA ALA A 18 -23.44 -7.97 20.80
C ALA A 18 -23.95 -8.97 21.86
N VAL A 19 -24.93 -9.81 21.52
CA VAL A 19 -25.50 -10.81 22.44
C VAL A 19 -24.46 -11.87 22.83
N PHE A 20 -23.64 -12.33 21.87
CA PHE A 20 -22.58 -13.29 22.14
C PHE A 20 -21.36 -12.62 22.81
N ALA A 21 -21.00 -11.39 22.45
CA ALA A 21 -19.88 -10.67 23.04
C ALA A 21 -20.08 -10.38 24.53
N ASN A 22 -21.32 -10.04 24.94
CA ASN A 22 -21.64 -9.59 26.29
C ASN A 22 -22.07 -10.73 27.25
N SER A 23 -22.28 -11.96 26.77
CA SER A 23 -22.78 -13.06 27.60
C SER A 23 -21.82 -14.24 27.62
N TRP A 24 -21.13 -14.44 28.74
CA TRP A 24 -20.23 -15.59 28.94
C TRP A 24 -20.95 -16.94 28.76
N LYS A 25 -22.22 -17.04 29.23
CA LYS A 25 -23.05 -18.24 29.08
C LYS A 25 -23.26 -18.58 27.60
N LYS A 26 -23.50 -17.56 26.76
CA LYS A 26 -23.69 -17.74 25.32
C LYS A 26 -22.39 -18.02 24.59
N LYS A 27 -21.26 -17.45 25.01
CA LYS A 27 -19.94 -17.83 24.49
C LYS A 27 -19.64 -19.31 24.75
N LYS A 28 -19.93 -19.80 25.97
CA LYS A 28 -19.77 -21.22 26.30
C LYS A 28 -20.71 -22.12 25.51
N ALA A 29 -21.97 -21.70 25.33
CA ALA A 29 -22.93 -22.43 24.52
C ALA A 29 -22.53 -22.46 23.03
N LEU A 30 -21.99 -21.35 22.51
CA LEU A 30 -21.45 -21.26 21.15
C LEU A 30 -20.28 -22.22 20.95
N ALA A 31 -19.32 -22.25 21.87
CA ALA A 31 -18.18 -23.17 21.80
C ALA A 31 -18.63 -24.64 21.77
N LYS A 32 -19.63 -24.99 22.58
CA LYS A 32 -20.22 -26.34 22.57
C LYS A 32 -20.93 -26.65 21.25
N ALA A 33 -21.67 -25.69 20.69
CA ALA A 33 -22.34 -25.87 19.40
C ALA A 33 -21.33 -25.97 18.25
N GLN A 34 -20.23 -25.21 18.30
CA GLN A 34 -19.13 -25.27 17.34
C GLN A 34 -18.47 -26.66 17.34
N GLU A 35 -18.18 -27.20 18.52
CA GLU A 35 -17.61 -28.55 18.68
C GLU A 35 -18.57 -29.63 18.14
N GLN A 36 -19.86 -29.53 18.44
CA GLN A 36 -20.87 -30.48 17.95
C GLN A 36 -21.04 -30.46 16.42
N LEU A 37 -20.86 -29.29 15.81
CA LEU A 37 -21.03 -29.08 14.36
C LEU A 37 -19.71 -29.17 13.58
N ASN A 38 -18.60 -29.53 14.24
CA ASN A 38 -17.24 -29.51 13.67
C ASN A 38 -16.89 -28.17 13.00
N LEU A 39 -17.33 -27.05 13.58
CA LEU A 39 -17.01 -25.72 13.13
C LEU A 39 -15.78 -25.17 13.88
N PRO A 40 -15.02 -24.26 13.26
CA PRO A 40 -13.93 -23.57 13.94
C PRO A 40 -14.41 -22.83 15.19
N GLN A 41 -13.66 -22.92 16.29
CA GLN A 41 -13.98 -22.27 17.56
C GLN A 41 -13.60 -20.78 17.53
N HIS A 42 -14.31 -20.02 16.71
CA HIS A 42 -14.05 -18.60 16.54
C HIS A 42 -14.97 -17.74 17.41
N THR A 43 -14.40 -16.66 17.95
CA THR A 43 -15.18 -15.58 18.57
C THR A 43 -15.71 -14.62 17.50
N PHE A 44 -16.87 -14.03 17.76
CA PHE A 44 -17.42 -13.00 16.89
C PHE A 44 -16.57 -11.72 16.90
N ILE A 45 -16.50 -11.08 15.74
CA ILE A 45 -15.78 -9.83 15.53
C ILE A 45 -16.79 -8.69 15.60
N THR A 46 -16.56 -7.73 16.50
CA THR A 46 -17.39 -6.53 16.60
C THR A 46 -16.98 -5.53 15.52
N GLU A 47 -17.96 -4.93 14.85
CA GLU A 47 -17.72 -3.83 13.92
C GLU A 47 -17.06 -2.65 14.66
N CYS A 48 -15.97 -2.14 14.09
CA CYS A 48 -15.24 -1.00 14.59
C CYS A 48 -15.19 0.06 13.49
N PRO A 49 -15.89 1.20 13.63
CA PRO A 49 -15.95 2.23 12.59
C PRO A 49 -14.58 2.75 12.15
N THR A 50 -13.59 2.75 13.06
CA THR A 50 -12.22 3.20 12.80
C THR A 50 -11.30 2.13 12.22
N ARG A 51 -11.75 0.87 12.11
CA ARG A 51 -10.96 -0.22 11.51
C ARG A 51 -11.61 -0.69 10.22
N TRP A 52 -10.94 -0.38 9.12
CA TRP A 52 -11.36 -0.80 7.78
C TRP A 52 -11.55 -2.33 7.71
N GLY A 53 -12.58 -2.78 7.01
CA GLY A 53 -12.89 -4.20 6.84
C GLY A 53 -13.50 -4.91 8.06
N SER A 54 -13.61 -4.26 9.22
CA SER A 54 -14.20 -4.90 10.42
C SER A 54 -15.65 -5.35 10.21
N ARG A 55 -16.42 -4.58 9.43
CA ARG A 55 -17.79 -4.95 9.03
C ARG A 55 -17.81 -6.21 8.16
N GLN A 56 -16.94 -6.29 7.17
CA GLN A 56 -16.88 -7.44 6.27
C GLN A 56 -16.47 -8.71 7.01
N ARG A 57 -15.43 -8.63 7.85
CA ARG A 57 -15.00 -9.75 8.71
C ARG A 57 -16.09 -10.17 9.70
N MET A 58 -16.90 -9.24 10.20
CA MET A 58 -18.07 -9.55 11.02
C MET A 58 -19.11 -10.37 10.24
N ILE A 59 -19.42 -9.97 9.01
CA ILE A 59 -20.38 -10.66 8.14
C ILE A 59 -19.91 -12.08 7.83
N GLU A 60 -18.66 -12.23 7.38
CA GLU A 60 -18.04 -13.54 7.08
C GLU A 60 -18.10 -14.47 8.29
N ARG A 61 -17.78 -13.96 9.49
CA ARG A 61 -17.85 -14.75 10.72
C ARG A 61 -19.28 -15.18 11.06
N VAL A 62 -20.27 -14.31 10.85
CA VAL A 62 -21.68 -14.63 11.11
C VAL A 62 -22.19 -15.69 10.12
N LEU A 63 -21.79 -15.61 8.85
CA LEU A 63 -22.12 -16.60 7.82
C LEU A 63 -21.47 -17.97 8.12
N GLU A 64 -20.17 -17.99 8.46
CA GLU A 64 -19.44 -19.20 8.86
C GLU A 64 -20.12 -19.91 10.04
N GLN A 65 -20.58 -19.14 11.03
CA GLN A 65 -21.12 -19.64 12.29
C GLN A 65 -22.65 -19.74 12.30
N GLN A 66 -23.30 -19.60 11.14
CA GLN A 66 -24.76 -19.55 11.02
C GLN A 66 -25.46 -20.72 11.72
N LYS A 67 -24.99 -21.96 11.50
CA LYS A 67 -25.59 -23.17 12.09
C LYS A 67 -25.47 -23.18 13.61
N ALA A 68 -24.32 -22.78 14.15
CA ALA A 68 -24.10 -22.68 15.60
C ALA A 68 -24.96 -21.57 16.22
N ILE A 69 -25.10 -20.42 15.54
CA ILE A 69 -25.99 -19.32 15.97
C ILE A 69 -27.43 -19.81 16.03
N GLN A 70 -27.92 -20.49 15.00
CA GLN A 70 -29.27 -21.03 14.94
C GLN A 70 -29.53 -22.01 16.09
N GLN A 71 -28.59 -22.91 16.39
CA GLN A 71 -28.70 -23.86 17.49
C GLN A 71 -28.77 -23.16 18.87
N VAL A 72 -27.94 -22.16 19.12
CA VAL A 72 -27.89 -21.47 20.42
C VAL A 72 -29.08 -20.51 20.60
N LEU A 73 -29.46 -19.77 19.57
CA LEU A 73 -30.55 -18.79 19.65
C LEU A 73 -31.93 -19.45 19.61
N SER A 74 -32.09 -20.60 18.96
CA SER A 74 -33.36 -21.35 18.98
C SER A 74 -33.70 -21.89 20.38
N ALA A 75 -32.69 -22.20 21.18
CA ALA A 75 -32.86 -22.59 22.58
C ALA A 75 -33.26 -21.43 23.51
N ASP A 76 -33.00 -20.17 23.11
CA ASP A 76 -33.30 -18.97 23.91
C ASP A 76 -34.61 -18.30 23.46
N ARG A 77 -35.69 -18.51 24.22
CA ARG A 77 -37.02 -17.94 23.93
C ARG A 77 -37.02 -16.42 23.75
N LYS A 78 -36.14 -15.68 24.43
CA LYS A 78 -36.12 -14.21 24.37
C LYS A 78 -35.42 -13.68 23.12
N GLN A 79 -34.46 -14.43 22.57
CA GLN A 79 -33.58 -13.98 21.49
C GLN A 79 -33.78 -14.74 20.18
N ARG A 80 -34.80 -15.60 20.12
CA ARG A 80 -35.18 -16.34 18.91
C ARG A 80 -35.49 -15.44 17.70
N HIS A 81 -36.00 -14.23 17.95
CA HIS A 81 -36.28 -13.23 16.91
C HIS A 81 -35.02 -12.66 16.23
N LEU A 82 -33.82 -12.90 16.80
CA LEU A 82 -32.54 -12.50 16.21
C LEU A 82 -31.94 -13.55 15.28
N VAL A 83 -32.59 -14.71 15.10
CA VAL A 83 -32.12 -15.69 14.12
C VAL A 83 -32.25 -15.08 12.72
N PRO A 84 -31.16 -14.98 11.93
CA PRO A 84 -31.23 -14.45 10.58
C PRO A 84 -32.24 -15.20 9.73
N THR A 85 -33.07 -14.47 9.00
CA THR A 85 -33.97 -15.07 8.01
C THR A 85 -33.19 -15.46 6.75
N TRP A 86 -33.75 -16.33 5.91
CA TRP A 86 -33.12 -16.70 4.63
C TRP A 86 -32.81 -15.48 3.75
N GLN A 87 -33.68 -14.46 3.77
CA GLN A 87 -33.47 -13.19 3.07
C GLN A 87 -32.28 -12.41 3.64
N ASP A 88 -32.16 -12.36 4.98
CA ASP A 88 -31.03 -11.69 5.62
C ASP A 88 -29.72 -12.41 5.24
N ILE A 89 -29.71 -13.74 5.20
CA ILE A 89 -28.55 -14.55 4.82
C ILE A 89 -28.17 -14.31 3.35
N GLU A 90 -29.12 -14.35 2.43
CA GLU A 90 -28.89 -14.09 1.00
C GLU A 90 -28.31 -12.70 0.74
N VAL A 91 -28.80 -11.68 1.47
CA VAL A 91 -28.26 -10.31 1.40
C VAL A 91 -26.82 -10.27 1.93
N LEU A 92 -26.54 -10.93 3.06
CA LEU A 92 -25.20 -10.96 3.65
C LEU A 92 -24.20 -11.70 2.75
N GLU A 93 -24.60 -12.82 2.15
CA GLU A 93 -23.81 -13.54 1.15
C GLU A 93 -23.54 -12.68 -0.08
N SER A 94 -24.56 -11.97 -0.57
CA SER A 94 -24.43 -11.04 -1.71
C SER A 94 -23.43 -9.91 -1.44
N ILE A 95 -23.46 -9.33 -0.23
CA ILE A 95 -22.50 -8.32 0.22
C ILE A 95 -21.11 -8.93 0.36
N SER A 96 -21.01 -10.10 0.98
CA SER A 96 -19.73 -10.76 1.22
C SER A 96 -19.02 -11.12 -0.07
N LYS A 97 -19.77 -11.59 -1.08
CA LYS A 97 -19.23 -11.90 -2.42
C LYS A 97 -18.70 -10.65 -3.14
N ALA A 98 -19.34 -9.49 -2.94
CA ALA A 98 -18.91 -8.24 -3.55
C ALA A 98 -17.70 -7.60 -2.84
N LEU A 99 -17.70 -7.64 -1.50
CA LEU A 99 -16.70 -6.93 -0.68
C LEU A 99 -15.49 -7.79 -0.28
N GLY A 100 -15.60 -9.12 -0.32
CA GLY A 100 -14.52 -10.04 0.06
C GLY A 100 -13.22 -9.78 -0.72
N PRO A 101 -13.23 -9.80 -2.07
CA PRO A 101 -12.04 -9.50 -2.84
C PRO A 101 -11.46 -8.11 -2.52
N LEU A 102 -12.33 -7.09 -2.40
CA LEU A 102 -11.91 -5.72 -2.08
C LEU A 102 -11.19 -5.64 -0.73
N LEU A 103 -11.60 -6.44 0.26
CA LEU A 103 -10.93 -6.52 1.54
C LEU A 103 -9.52 -7.10 1.38
N GLU A 104 -9.37 -8.21 0.66
CA GLU A 104 -8.06 -8.84 0.41
C GLU A 104 -7.10 -7.89 -0.30
N PHE A 105 -7.57 -7.18 -1.34
CA PHE A 105 -6.74 -6.19 -2.04
C PHE A 105 -6.38 -5.00 -1.15
N THR A 106 -7.31 -4.53 -0.32
CA THR A 106 -7.01 -3.42 0.60
C THR A 106 -6.00 -3.85 1.66
N ASP A 107 -6.12 -5.06 2.19
CA ASP A 107 -5.16 -5.61 3.15
C ASP A 107 -3.77 -5.78 2.50
N ALA A 108 -3.70 -6.23 1.24
CA ALA A 108 -2.46 -6.32 0.47
C ALA A 108 -1.82 -4.93 0.22
N LEU A 109 -2.60 -3.93 -0.18
CA LEU A 109 -2.14 -2.54 -0.36
C LEU A 109 -1.76 -1.84 0.96
N SER A 110 -2.19 -2.39 2.09
CA SER A 110 -1.84 -1.88 3.42
C SER A 110 -0.50 -2.43 3.95
N GLY A 111 0.19 -3.24 3.15
CA GLY A 111 1.53 -3.73 3.44
C GLY A 111 2.60 -2.62 3.45
N GLU A 112 3.63 -2.79 4.28
CA GLU A 112 4.81 -1.90 4.35
C GLU A 112 6.05 -2.50 3.68
N GLN A 113 6.12 -3.83 3.59
CA GLN A 113 7.31 -4.55 3.15
C GLN A 113 7.44 -4.65 1.63
N GLN A 114 6.41 -4.24 0.90
CA GLN A 114 6.34 -4.33 -0.55
C GLN A 114 5.97 -2.97 -1.14
N VAL A 115 6.41 -2.73 -2.37
CA VAL A 115 5.98 -1.57 -3.16
C VAL A 115 4.48 -1.68 -3.39
N THR A 116 3.68 -0.72 -2.92
CA THR A 116 2.21 -0.78 -3.01
C THR A 116 1.62 0.14 -4.06
N VAL A 117 2.21 1.32 -4.30
CA VAL A 117 1.67 2.32 -5.23
C VAL A 117 1.62 1.83 -6.67
N SER A 118 2.62 1.06 -7.12
CA SER A 118 2.65 0.53 -8.48
C SER A 118 1.54 -0.51 -8.75
N TYR A 119 1.03 -1.18 -7.73
CA TYR A 119 -0.07 -2.14 -7.87
C TYR A 119 -1.44 -1.47 -8.00
N VAL A 120 -1.61 -0.21 -7.60
CA VAL A 120 -2.93 0.44 -7.59
C VAL A 120 -3.55 0.45 -8.98
N LYS A 121 -2.77 0.76 -10.03
CA LYS A 121 -3.28 0.83 -11.41
C LYS A 121 -3.63 -0.54 -12.00
N PRO A 122 -2.77 -1.58 -11.88
CA PRO A 122 -3.16 -2.96 -12.20
C PRO A 122 -4.40 -3.43 -11.45
N VAL A 123 -4.52 -3.14 -10.15
CA VAL A 123 -5.68 -3.53 -9.33
C VAL A 123 -6.96 -2.83 -9.79
N LEU A 124 -6.90 -1.54 -10.15
CA LEU A 124 -8.04 -0.83 -10.74
C LEU A 124 -8.46 -1.43 -12.08
N SER A 125 -7.50 -1.84 -12.91
CA SER A 125 -7.80 -2.55 -14.15
C SER A 125 -8.47 -3.90 -13.87
N LEU A 126 -7.98 -4.66 -12.89
CA LEU A 126 -8.52 -5.95 -12.48
C LEU A 126 -9.94 -5.84 -11.89
N PHE A 127 -10.22 -4.75 -11.17
CA PHE A 127 -11.56 -4.44 -10.70
C PHE A 127 -12.54 -4.23 -11.86
N ASN A 128 -12.12 -3.48 -12.88
CA ASN A 128 -12.95 -3.25 -14.06
C ASN A 128 -13.13 -4.52 -14.93
N SER A 129 -12.11 -5.39 -15.04
CA SER A 129 -12.14 -6.54 -15.95
C SER A 129 -12.72 -7.82 -15.34
N GLU A 130 -12.43 -8.14 -14.08
CA GLU A 130 -12.68 -9.48 -13.52
C GLU A 130 -13.45 -9.46 -12.19
N VAL A 131 -12.99 -8.67 -11.22
CA VAL A 131 -13.44 -8.79 -9.83
C VAL A 131 -14.81 -8.16 -9.62
N LEU A 132 -15.01 -6.94 -10.13
CA LEU A 132 -16.28 -6.24 -10.06
C LEU A 132 -17.07 -6.31 -11.39
N ALA A 133 -16.57 -7.07 -12.37
CA ALA A 133 -17.34 -7.38 -13.56
C ALA A 133 -18.64 -8.12 -13.18
N ILE A 134 -19.72 -7.77 -13.87
CA ILE A 134 -21.05 -8.35 -13.66
C ILE A 134 -21.01 -9.79 -14.17
N LYS A 135 -21.12 -10.76 -13.27
CA LYS A 135 -21.24 -12.16 -13.64
C LYS A 135 -22.73 -12.53 -13.79
N PRO A 136 -23.07 -13.48 -14.68
CA PRO A 136 -24.47 -13.89 -14.88
C PRO A 136 -25.09 -14.46 -13.59
N ASP A 137 -24.29 -15.12 -12.75
CA ASP A 137 -24.70 -15.72 -11.48
C ASP A 137 -24.83 -14.72 -10.31
N ASP A 138 -24.61 -13.42 -10.54
CA ASP A 138 -24.71 -12.42 -9.47
C ASP A 138 -26.17 -12.03 -9.22
N THR A 139 -26.53 -11.93 -7.93
CA THR A 139 -27.82 -11.37 -7.54
C THR A 139 -27.92 -9.91 -7.99
N GLU A 140 -29.14 -9.43 -8.24
CA GLU A 140 -29.36 -8.04 -8.65
C GLU A 140 -28.75 -7.03 -7.66
N LEU A 141 -28.78 -7.37 -6.37
CA LEU A 141 -28.13 -6.58 -5.32
C LEU A 141 -26.60 -6.56 -5.48
N THR A 142 -25.96 -7.71 -5.71
CA THR A 142 -24.51 -7.77 -5.95
C THR A 142 -24.12 -6.96 -7.19
N LYS A 143 -24.92 -7.00 -8.27
CA LYS A 143 -24.67 -6.21 -9.49
C LYS A 143 -24.69 -4.71 -9.19
N GLN A 144 -25.72 -4.24 -8.49
CA GLN A 144 -25.85 -2.83 -8.11
C GLN A 144 -24.72 -2.37 -7.18
N ILE A 145 -24.32 -3.20 -6.21
CA ILE A 145 -23.18 -2.91 -5.32
C ILE A 145 -21.90 -2.79 -6.15
N LYS A 146 -21.61 -3.75 -7.03
CA LYS A 146 -20.42 -3.74 -7.88
C LYS A 146 -20.35 -2.50 -8.77
N GLN A 147 -21.45 -2.15 -9.45
CA GLN A 147 -21.52 -0.95 -10.29
C GLN A 147 -21.27 0.32 -9.48
N THR A 148 -21.96 0.48 -8.35
CA THR A 148 -21.81 1.67 -7.50
C THR A 148 -20.36 1.83 -7.01
N ILE A 149 -19.69 0.72 -6.67
CA ILE A 149 -18.28 0.73 -6.26
C ILE A 149 -17.37 1.09 -7.42
N LEU A 150 -17.59 0.51 -8.61
CA LEU A 150 -16.81 0.80 -9.81
C LEU A 150 -16.91 2.27 -10.22
N ASP A 151 -18.12 2.82 -10.26
CA ASP A 151 -18.35 4.22 -10.61
C ASP A 151 -17.62 5.14 -9.62
N TYR A 152 -17.72 4.86 -8.32
CA TYR A 152 -17.04 5.63 -7.29
C TYR A 152 -15.51 5.56 -7.42
N LEU A 153 -14.95 4.37 -7.65
CA LEU A 153 -13.50 4.20 -7.82
C LEU A 153 -13.02 4.93 -9.06
N ASN A 154 -13.69 4.75 -10.20
CA ASN A 154 -13.31 5.40 -11.45
C ASN A 154 -13.41 6.93 -11.32
N GLU A 155 -14.42 7.47 -10.65
CA GLU A 155 -14.53 8.92 -10.37
C GLU A 155 -13.39 9.42 -9.48
N LYS A 156 -13.06 8.69 -8.40
CA LYS A 156 -12.01 9.12 -7.45
C LYS A 156 -10.60 9.05 -8.02
N TYR A 157 -10.31 8.02 -8.83
CA TYR A 157 -9.00 7.84 -9.44
C TYR A 157 -8.86 8.54 -10.80
N ALA A 158 -9.91 9.20 -11.31
CA ALA A 158 -9.85 10.00 -12.54
C ALA A 158 -9.12 11.35 -12.38
N ALA A 159 -8.80 11.77 -11.16
CA ALA A 159 -8.06 13.01 -10.92
C ALA A 159 -6.68 12.95 -11.61
N ASP A 160 -6.38 13.96 -12.43
CA ASP A 160 -5.19 13.99 -13.29
C ASP A 160 -3.87 13.90 -12.49
N SER A 161 -3.81 14.50 -11.30
CA SER A 161 -2.64 14.40 -10.42
C SER A 161 -2.40 12.97 -9.91
N VAL A 162 -3.47 12.27 -9.55
CA VAL A 162 -3.39 10.89 -9.04
C VAL A 162 -3.04 9.94 -10.18
N ASP A 163 -3.70 10.07 -11.34
CA ASP A 163 -3.41 9.21 -12.49
C ASP A 163 -1.98 9.41 -13.03
N LYS A 164 -1.44 10.63 -12.98
CA LYS A 164 -0.03 10.90 -13.31
C LYS A 164 0.92 10.17 -12.36
N LEU A 165 0.71 10.30 -11.04
CA LEU A 165 1.55 9.63 -10.04
C LEU A 165 1.48 8.11 -10.19
N LEU A 166 0.28 7.55 -10.33
CA LEU A 166 0.08 6.12 -10.54
C LEU A 166 0.68 5.64 -11.87
N GLY A 167 0.59 6.46 -12.91
CA GLY A 167 1.21 6.22 -14.21
C GLY A 167 2.74 6.12 -14.11
N LEU A 168 3.36 7.09 -13.43
CA LEU A 168 4.82 7.12 -13.18
C LEU A 168 5.27 5.92 -12.34
N ALA A 169 4.56 5.61 -11.26
CA ALA A 169 4.90 4.47 -10.42
C ALA A 169 4.74 3.14 -11.17
N SER A 170 3.75 3.02 -12.05
CA SER A 170 3.53 1.81 -12.87
C SER A 170 4.59 1.67 -13.97
N THR A 171 5.04 2.76 -14.59
CA THR A 171 6.11 2.70 -15.60
C THR A 171 7.47 2.36 -14.98
N LEU A 172 7.75 2.92 -13.80
CA LEU A 172 8.96 2.65 -13.04
C LEU A 172 8.98 1.25 -12.39
N ASP A 173 7.85 0.56 -12.32
CA ASP A 173 7.80 -0.85 -11.91
C ASP A 173 8.12 -1.77 -13.10
N PRO A 174 9.23 -2.54 -13.05
CA PRO A 174 9.63 -3.39 -14.17
C PRO A 174 8.65 -4.55 -14.46
N ARG A 175 7.69 -4.82 -13.56
CA ARG A 175 6.64 -5.84 -13.75
C ARG A 175 5.48 -5.36 -14.60
N PHE A 176 5.16 -4.07 -14.55
CA PHE A 176 3.96 -3.51 -15.15
C PHE A 176 4.25 -2.58 -16.34
N LYS A 177 5.36 -1.84 -16.32
CA LYS A 177 5.81 -0.93 -17.39
C LYS A 177 4.66 -0.15 -18.04
N HIS A 178 4.38 -0.39 -19.32
CA HIS A 178 3.29 0.27 -20.06
C HIS A 178 1.98 -0.51 -20.08
N ARG A 179 1.94 -1.74 -19.56
CA ARG A 179 0.83 -2.68 -19.76
C ARG A 179 -0.52 -2.17 -19.25
N TYR A 180 -0.51 -1.39 -18.17
CA TYR A 180 -1.71 -0.84 -17.54
C TYR A 180 -1.87 0.67 -17.75
N ASN A 181 -1.01 1.27 -18.54
CA ASN A 181 -1.09 2.69 -18.89
C ASN A 181 -1.86 2.85 -20.21
N SER A 182 -2.83 3.78 -20.23
CA SER A 182 -3.53 4.14 -21.47
C SER A 182 -2.53 4.63 -22.51
N ALA A 183 -2.61 4.11 -23.73
CA ALA A 183 -1.68 4.42 -24.82
C ALA A 183 -1.53 5.94 -25.06
N ASP A 184 -2.61 6.70 -24.90
CA ASP A 184 -2.63 8.16 -25.06
C ASP A 184 -1.82 8.91 -23.98
N LYS A 185 -1.63 8.30 -22.81
CA LYS A 185 -0.97 8.92 -21.65
C LYS A 185 0.50 8.54 -21.50
N ILE A 186 0.94 7.49 -22.18
CA ILE A 186 2.35 7.07 -22.23
C ILE A 186 3.29 8.23 -22.59
N PRO A 187 3.08 9.00 -23.68
CA PRO A 187 3.99 10.09 -24.04
C PRO A 187 4.01 11.23 -23.01
N ALA A 188 2.89 11.48 -22.32
CA ALA A 188 2.82 12.49 -21.26
C ALA A 188 3.59 12.04 -20.00
N ILE A 189 3.50 10.75 -19.66
CA ILE A 189 4.25 10.15 -18.55
C ILE A 189 5.75 10.19 -18.85
N GLU A 190 6.17 9.81 -20.05
CA GLU A 190 7.58 9.87 -20.47
C GLU A 190 8.12 11.31 -20.46
N SER A 191 7.33 12.29 -20.92
CA SER A 191 7.72 13.71 -20.87
C SER A 191 7.89 14.20 -19.43
N THR A 192 7.00 13.81 -18.53
CA THR A 192 7.08 14.14 -17.10
C THR A 192 8.30 13.49 -16.45
N LEU A 193 8.56 12.22 -16.77
CA LEU A 193 9.73 11.49 -16.28
C LEU A 193 11.04 12.15 -16.73
N LYS A 194 11.13 12.55 -18.01
CA LYS A 194 12.28 13.29 -18.54
C LYS A 194 12.47 14.63 -17.84
N ALA A 195 11.38 15.37 -17.60
CA ALA A 195 11.45 16.65 -16.90
C ALA A 195 11.94 16.49 -15.45
N GLU A 196 11.50 15.45 -14.74
CA GLU A 196 11.96 15.18 -13.38
C GLU A 196 13.39 14.67 -13.32
N LEU A 197 13.80 13.82 -14.26
CA LEU A 197 15.19 13.38 -14.37
C LEU A 197 16.13 14.57 -14.66
N LEU A 198 15.70 15.53 -15.47
CA LEU A 198 16.44 16.78 -15.71
C LEU A 198 16.45 17.70 -14.47
N GLY A 199 15.34 17.76 -13.73
CA GLY A 199 15.24 18.51 -12.48
C GLY A 199 16.22 18.02 -11.40
N MET A 200 16.32 16.70 -11.22
CA MET A 200 17.25 16.10 -10.25
C MET A 200 18.73 16.36 -10.60
N LEU A 201 19.07 16.55 -11.87
CA LEU A 201 20.44 16.91 -12.28
C LEU A 201 20.80 18.35 -11.87
N ASN A 202 19.87 19.28 -12.04
CA ASN A 202 20.08 20.68 -11.64
C ASN A 202 20.23 20.83 -10.11
N GLU A 203 19.58 19.97 -9.33
CA GLU A 203 19.71 19.94 -7.87
C GLU A 203 21.04 19.31 -7.42
N GLU A 204 21.55 18.28 -8.11
CA GLU A 204 22.84 17.67 -7.83
C GLU A 204 24.04 18.57 -8.20
N GLU A 205 23.89 19.47 -9.18
CA GLU A 205 24.92 20.46 -9.54
C GLU A 205 24.97 21.68 -8.63
N ASN A 206 23.98 21.89 -7.75
CA ASN A 206 23.87 23.10 -6.93
C ASN A 206 23.51 22.78 -5.45
N PRO A 207 24.44 22.26 -4.63
CA PRO A 207 24.18 21.88 -3.24
C PRO A 207 24.01 23.06 -2.27
N ALA A 208 23.94 24.30 -2.74
CA ALA A 208 24.01 25.51 -1.90
C ALA A 208 22.68 26.00 -1.30
N THR A 209 21.55 25.29 -1.48
CA THR A 209 20.25 25.77 -0.97
C THR A 209 19.52 24.68 -0.17
N SER A 210 20.16 24.19 0.88
CA SER A 210 19.47 23.63 2.05
C SER A 210 20.16 24.12 3.31
N GLN A 211 19.87 25.38 3.66
CA GLN A 211 20.29 25.96 4.93
C GLN A 211 19.40 25.42 6.04
N VAL A 212 19.98 24.53 6.84
CA VAL A 212 19.62 24.35 8.26
C VAL A 212 20.27 25.52 9.01
N PRO A 213 19.55 26.34 9.80
CA PRO A 213 20.17 27.38 10.59
C PRO A 213 20.71 26.78 11.89
N THR A 214 22.02 26.64 11.99
CA THR A 214 22.73 26.56 13.28
C THR A 214 23.55 27.84 13.43
N ALA A 215 23.15 28.67 14.39
CA ALA A 215 23.83 29.88 14.79
C ALA A 215 25.04 29.58 15.69
N ASP A 216 26.12 30.30 15.36
CA ASP A 216 27.18 30.86 16.21
C ASP A 216 28.03 29.92 17.07
N GLU A 217 29.32 30.15 17.31
CA GLU A 217 30.43 30.97 16.83
C GLU A 217 31.61 30.40 17.64
N ASP A 218 32.82 30.25 17.08
CA ASP A 218 34.06 30.60 17.79
C ASP A 218 35.31 30.37 16.93
N GLN A 219 36.29 31.21 17.25
CA GLN A 219 37.37 31.77 16.43
C GLN A 219 38.68 30.95 16.39
N ALA A 220 39.63 31.48 15.58
CA ALA A 220 41.09 31.27 15.59
C ALA A 220 41.59 29.97 14.90
N GLU A 221 42.67 29.93 14.11
CA GLU A 221 43.80 30.83 13.85
C GLU A 221 44.46 30.41 12.52
N GLU A 222 45.14 31.35 11.85
CA GLU A 222 45.98 31.12 10.67
C GLU A 222 47.30 30.45 11.07
N GLU A 223 47.73 29.39 10.36
CA GLU A 223 49.15 29.10 10.15
C GLU A 223 49.39 28.60 8.71
N GLU A 224 50.30 29.30 8.03
CA GLU A 224 50.90 28.92 6.75
C GLU A 224 51.85 27.73 6.95
N ASP A 225 51.79 26.71 6.07
CA ASP A 225 52.95 25.85 5.84
C ASP A 225 53.11 25.46 4.37
N ILE A 226 54.35 25.61 3.92
CA ILE A 226 54.84 25.51 2.55
C ILE A 226 55.36 24.09 2.34
N SER A 227 54.85 23.34 1.36
CA SER A 227 55.61 22.21 0.81
C SER A 227 55.33 21.94 -0.67
N GLU A 228 56.42 22.01 -1.44
CA GLU A 228 56.54 21.69 -2.87
C GLU A 228 56.31 20.19 -3.19
N PRO A 229 56.03 19.86 -4.48
CA PRO A 229 55.50 18.56 -4.89
C PRO A 229 56.59 17.52 -5.20
N LEU A 230 56.37 16.27 -4.77
CA LEU A 230 57.23 15.11 -5.08
C LEU A 230 56.55 14.10 -6.05
N PRO A 231 57.34 13.28 -6.78
CA PRO A 231 57.18 13.10 -8.22
C PRO A 231 56.32 11.91 -8.68
N ALA A 232 55.90 12.00 -9.94
CA ALA A 232 55.09 11.06 -10.70
C ALA A 232 55.49 9.57 -10.56
N LYS A 233 54.56 8.75 -10.06
CA LYS A 233 54.61 7.29 -10.21
C LYS A 233 54.01 6.88 -11.57
N LYS A 234 54.86 6.23 -12.37
CA LYS A 234 54.60 5.74 -13.72
C LYS A 234 53.39 4.82 -13.77
N THR A 235 52.51 5.08 -14.73
CA THR A 235 51.26 4.39 -15.02
C THR A 235 51.48 2.95 -15.53
N LYS A 236 50.78 1.98 -14.95
CA LYS A 236 50.51 0.71 -15.65
C LYS A 236 49.32 0.95 -16.57
N LYS A 237 49.58 1.11 -17.87
CA LYS A 237 48.54 1.22 -18.90
C LYS A 237 47.81 -0.12 -19.00
N SER A 238 46.62 -0.18 -18.40
CA SER A 238 45.66 -1.27 -18.62
C SER A 238 45.28 -1.33 -20.10
N PHE A 239 44.99 -2.53 -20.61
CA PHE A 239 44.47 -2.76 -21.97
C PHE A 239 43.25 -1.85 -22.29
N GLY A 240 42.49 -1.42 -21.28
CA GLY A 240 41.39 -0.45 -21.43
C GLY A 240 41.81 0.93 -21.98
N SER A 241 43.09 1.30 -21.85
CA SER A 241 43.64 2.54 -22.44
C SER A 241 43.67 2.52 -23.97
N TYR A 242 43.69 1.34 -24.59
CA TYR A 242 43.80 1.20 -26.05
C TYR A 242 42.43 1.21 -26.73
N PHE A 243 41.37 0.83 -26.01
CA PHE A 243 40.00 0.84 -26.49
C PHE A 243 39.24 2.12 -26.17
N LYS A 244 39.84 3.06 -25.42
CA LYS A 244 39.27 4.38 -25.15
C LYS A 244 39.38 5.27 -26.40
N LYS A 245 38.75 4.83 -27.49
CA LYS A 245 38.48 5.64 -28.67
C LYS A 245 37.53 6.75 -28.21
N ARG A 246 37.98 8.00 -28.35
CA ARG A 246 37.21 9.21 -28.06
C ARG A 246 35.82 9.14 -28.72
N GLN A 247 34.79 8.79 -27.96
CA GLN A 247 33.47 9.35 -28.19
C GLN A 247 33.45 10.70 -27.48
N SER A 248 34.01 11.72 -28.14
CA SER A 248 33.70 13.12 -27.83
C SER A 248 32.42 13.50 -28.57
N GLY A 249 31.32 12.86 -28.19
CA GLY A 249 30.01 13.45 -28.35
C GLY A 249 29.60 13.89 -26.96
N LYS A 250 29.56 15.20 -26.70
CA LYS A 250 28.61 15.69 -25.69
C LYS A 250 27.24 15.44 -26.29
N ASP A 251 26.80 14.19 -26.23
CA ASP A 251 25.38 13.86 -26.31
C ASP A 251 24.72 14.78 -25.28
N SER A 252 23.73 15.57 -25.71
CA SER A 252 23.00 16.42 -24.78
C SER A 252 22.52 15.55 -23.62
N GLU A 253 22.57 16.03 -22.40
CA GLU A 253 22.19 15.25 -21.21
C GLU A 253 20.78 14.66 -21.35
N GLN A 254 19.92 15.37 -22.06
CA GLN A 254 18.60 14.93 -22.53
C GLN A 254 18.67 13.64 -23.35
N SER A 255 19.55 13.56 -24.35
CA SER A 255 19.71 12.36 -25.19
C SER A 255 20.25 11.15 -24.41
N THR A 256 21.00 11.37 -23.32
CA THR A 256 21.46 10.28 -22.45
C THR A 256 20.31 9.73 -21.61
N VAL A 257 19.46 10.62 -21.06
CA VAL A 257 18.24 10.23 -20.33
C VAL A 257 17.28 9.46 -21.23
N GLU A 258 17.10 9.91 -22.47
CA GLU A 258 16.22 9.22 -23.43
C GLU A 258 16.72 7.82 -23.77
N LYS A 259 18.03 7.65 -23.97
CA LYS A 259 18.64 6.34 -24.22
C LYS A 259 18.50 5.41 -23.01
N GLU A 260 18.68 5.93 -21.79
CA GLU A 260 18.50 5.18 -20.54
C GLU A 260 17.06 4.67 -20.40
N MET A 261 16.07 5.54 -20.63
CA MET A 261 14.65 5.20 -20.59
C MET A 261 14.27 4.19 -21.67
N GLN A 262 14.67 4.40 -22.92
CA GLN A 262 14.39 3.46 -24.02
C GLN A 262 15.00 2.09 -23.76
N SER A 263 16.22 2.05 -23.22
CA SER A 263 16.90 0.79 -22.87
C SER A 263 16.16 0.04 -21.76
N TYR A 264 15.63 0.73 -20.76
CA TYR A 264 14.81 0.14 -19.70
C TYR A 264 13.49 -0.46 -20.24
N LEU A 265 12.83 0.25 -21.15
CA LEU A 265 11.57 -0.20 -21.76
C LEU A 265 11.76 -1.45 -22.63
N MET A 266 12.94 -1.64 -23.22
CA MET A 266 13.28 -2.79 -24.05
C MET A 266 13.63 -4.06 -23.24
N ILE A 267 13.91 -3.94 -21.94
CA ILE A 267 14.11 -5.12 -21.09
C ILE A 267 12.79 -5.89 -20.98
N PRO A 268 12.78 -7.23 -20.93
CA PRO A 268 11.56 -8.00 -20.65
C PRO A 268 10.92 -7.62 -19.30
N GLU A 269 9.62 -7.86 -19.17
CA GLU A 269 8.90 -7.71 -17.90
C GLU A 269 9.48 -8.69 -16.86
N MET A 270 9.58 -8.23 -15.61
CA MET A 270 9.96 -9.09 -14.49
C MET A 270 8.83 -10.04 -14.11
N ASP A 271 9.19 -11.12 -13.41
CA ASP A 271 8.22 -12.01 -12.79
C ASP A 271 7.36 -11.26 -11.75
N SER A 272 6.10 -11.69 -11.60
CA SER A 272 5.10 -10.99 -10.78
C SER A 272 5.44 -11.01 -9.29
N ASP A 273 6.12 -12.07 -8.83
CA ASP A 273 6.49 -12.29 -7.43
C ASP A 273 7.84 -11.69 -7.03
N ALA A 274 8.61 -11.16 -7.99
CA ALA A 274 9.93 -10.59 -7.72
C ALA A 274 9.83 -9.15 -7.19
N ASP A 275 10.74 -8.77 -6.28
CA ASP A 275 10.77 -7.43 -5.68
C ASP A 275 11.36 -6.39 -6.67
N PRO A 276 10.58 -5.36 -7.08
CA PRO A 276 11.09 -4.27 -7.92
C PRO A 276 12.28 -3.53 -7.32
N LEU A 277 12.33 -3.37 -5.98
CA LEU A 277 13.40 -2.61 -5.33
C LEU A 277 14.74 -3.35 -5.37
N GLU A 278 14.72 -4.68 -5.21
CA GLU A 278 15.92 -5.51 -5.38
C GLU A 278 16.43 -5.48 -6.83
N TRP A 279 15.52 -5.47 -7.80
CA TRP A 279 15.87 -5.34 -9.20
C TRP A 279 16.51 -3.98 -9.50
N TRP A 280 15.91 -2.89 -9.04
CA TRP A 280 16.48 -1.54 -9.20
C TRP A 280 17.84 -1.41 -8.52
N LYS A 281 18.06 -2.07 -7.38
CA LYS A 281 19.37 -2.14 -6.72
C LYS A 281 20.42 -2.86 -7.57
N THR A 282 20.03 -3.93 -8.26
CA THR A 282 20.94 -4.68 -9.14
C THR A 282 21.22 -3.91 -10.44
N GLN A 283 20.23 -3.18 -10.93
CA GLN A 283 20.27 -2.45 -12.20
C GLN A 283 20.72 -0.99 -12.05
N GLU A 284 21.00 -0.52 -10.83
CA GLU A 284 21.51 0.83 -10.54
C GLU A 284 22.82 1.15 -11.27
N VAL A 285 23.62 0.12 -11.59
CA VAL A 285 24.85 0.28 -12.39
C VAL A 285 24.55 0.64 -13.85
N ASN A 286 23.46 0.09 -14.39
CA ASN A 286 23.05 0.30 -15.79
C ASN A 286 22.14 1.53 -15.94
N PHE A 287 21.34 1.83 -14.91
CA PHE A 287 20.34 2.90 -14.89
C PHE A 287 20.47 3.74 -13.61
N PRO A 288 21.57 4.50 -13.43
CA PRO A 288 21.83 5.22 -12.20
C PRO A 288 20.82 6.36 -11.95
N ARG A 289 20.26 6.95 -13.01
CA ARG A 289 19.31 8.08 -12.87
C ARG A 289 17.91 7.55 -12.67
N LEU A 290 17.53 6.57 -13.47
CA LEU A 290 16.21 5.96 -13.38
C LEU A 290 16.04 5.17 -12.06
N GLY A 291 17.11 4.55 -11.56
CA GLY A 291 17.10 3.88 -10.26
C GLY A 291 16.87 4.82 -9.07
N LYS A 292 17.45 6.02 -9.08
CA LYS A 292 17.17 7.05 -8.05
C LYS A 292 15.70 7.47 -8.08
N LEU A 293 15.15 7.69 -9.27
CA LEU A 293 13.75 8.08 -9.44
C LEU A 293 12.78 6.95 -9.07
N ALA A 294 13.10 5.72 -9.44
CA ALA A 294 12.35 4.53 -9.06
C ALA A 294 12.29 4.37 -7.53
N LYS A 295 13.42 4.54 -6.82
CA LYS A 295 13.44 4.54 -5.35
C LYS A 295 12.52 5.62 -4.76
N LYS A 296 12.48 6.82 -5.36
CA LYS A 296 11.61 7.91 -4.89
C LYS A 296 10.12 7.58 -5.02
N TYR A 297 9.71 7.01 -6.16
CA TYR A 297 8.29 6.73 -6.42
C TYR A 297 7.79 5.40 -5.85
N LEU A 298 8.60 4.34 -5.92
CA LEU A 298 8.19 3.01 -5.47
C LEU A 298 8.15 2.91 -3.93
N CYS A 299 8.89 3.76 -3.21
CA CYS A 299 8.82 3.83 -1.74
C CYS A 299 7.63 4.64 -1.22
N ILE A 300 6.80 5.22 -2.09
CA ILE A 300 5.55 5.87 -1.66
C ILE A 300 4.58 4.75 -1.26
N PRO A 301 4.01 4.77 -0.04
CA PRO A 301 2.97 3.82 0.33
C PRO A 301 1.62 4.21 -0.29
N ALA A 302 0.84 3.22 -0.73
CA ALA A 302 -0.49 3.46 -1.32
C ALA A 302 -1.55 3.81 -0.27
N SER A 303 -1.29 3.53 1.02
CA SER A 303 -2.24 3.75 2.11
C SER A 303 -1.61 4.50 3.29
N SER A 304 -2.47 5.10 4.12
CA SER A 304 -2.11 5.68 5.42
C SER A 304 -1.95 4.64 6.53
N SER A 305 -2.18 3.35 6.25
CA SER A 305 -2.10 2.29 7.26
C SER A 305 -0.75 2.23 7.99
N PRO A 306 0.40 2.52 7.35
CA PRO A 306 1.68 2.55 8.06
C PRO A 306 1.77 3.61 9.15
N SER A 307 1.29 4.83 8.85
CA SER A 307 1.27 5.89 9.85
C SER A 307 0.26 5.59 10.96
N GLU A 308 -0.90 5.01 10.64
CA GLU A 308 -1.87 4.55 11.64
C GLU A 308 -1.29 3.48 12.59
N ARG A 309 -0.46 2.55 12.08
CA ARG A 309 0.25 1.57 12.92
C ARG A 309 1.27 2.24 13.84
N ALA A 310 1.99 3.24 13.35
CA ALA A 310 2.89 4.04 14.17
C ALA A 310 2.12 4.79 15.28
N PHE A 311 0.98 5.41 14.96
CA PHE A 311 0.12 6.07 15.95
C PHE A 311 -0.50 5.10 16.95
N SER A 312 -0.91 3.91 16.51
CA SER A 312 -1.41 2.86 17.42
C SER A 312 -0.32 2.40 18.39
N THR A 313 0.93 2.33 17.94
CA THR A 313 2.09 2.04 18.80
C THR A 313 2.31 3.19 19.78
N GLY A 314 2.21 4.44 19.33
CA GLY A 314 2.21 5.63 20.19
C GLY A 314 1.11 5.60 21.24
N GLY A 315 -0.11 5.17 20.90
CA GLY A 315 -1.21 5.00 21.85
C GLY A 315 -0.95 3.93 22.91
N ASN A 316 -0.16 2.90 22.59
CA ASN A 316 0.27 1.90 23.57
C ASN A 316 1.39 2.42 24.50
N ILE A 317 2.18 3.40 24.06
CA ILE A 317 3.22 4.06 24.86
C ILE A 317 2.58 5.10 25.79
N VAL A 318 1.69 5.93 25.25
CA VAL A 318 0.92 6.95 25.97
C VAL A 318 -0.39 6.36 26.45
N THR A 319 -0.34 5.60 27.54
CA THR A 319 -1.53 5.05 28.19
C THR A 319 -2.05 5.99 29.27
N CYS A 320 -3.31 5.80 29.70
CA CYS A 320 -3.90 6.56 30.80
C CYS A 320 -3.09 6.48 32.10
N HIS A 321 -2.30 5.41 32.29
CA HIS A 321 -1.40 5.22 33.43
C HIS A 321 0.00 5.83 33.23
N ARG A 322 0.34 6.25 32.01
CA ARG A 322 1.64 6.84 31.61
C ARG A 322 1.45 8.19 30.89
N ALA A 323 0.49 8.99 31.34
CA ALA A 323 0.12 10.25 30.69
C ALA A 323 1.08 11.43 30.94
N ALA A 324 2.09 11.28 31.80
CA ALA A 324 3.03 12.34 32.17
C ALA A 324 4.29 12.43 31.27
N LEU A 325 4.33 11.69 30.15
CA LEU A 325 5.44 11.74 29.21
C LEU A 325 5.42 13.07 28.44
N LYS A 326 6.58 13.71 28.29
CA LYS A 326 6.73 14.88 27.42
C LYS A 326 6.57 14.46 25.95
N PRO A 327 6.00 15.31 25.06
CA PRO A 327 5.83 14.99 23.63
C PRO A 327 7.11 14.50 22.96
N GLU A 328 8.24 15.18 23.21
CA GLU A 328 9.56 14.81 22.66
C GLU A 328 10.01 13.40 23.06
N ALA A 329 9.68 12.96 24.28
CA ALA A 329 10.01 11.62 24.76
C ALA A 329 9.12 10.57 24.08
N VAL A 330 7.85 10.89 23.82
CA VAL A 330 6.94 10.03 23.07
C VAL A 330 7.43 9.83 21.65
N ASP A 331 7.82 10.90 20.97
CA ASP A 331 8.32 10.84 19.59
C ASP A 331 9.57 9.95 19.48
N ARG A 332 10.53 10.12 20.40
CA ARG A 332 11.73 9.26 20.46
C ARG A 332 11.38 7.80 20.73
N LEU A 333 10.43 7.52 21.62
CA LEU A 333 10.01 6.15 21.93
C LEU A 333 9.29 5.49 20.75
N VAL A 334 8.42 6.22 20.05
CA VAL A 334 7.75 5.72 18.84
C VAL A 334 8.78 5.46 17.74
N PHE A 335 9.71 6.39 17.54
CA PHE A 335 10.80 6.25 16.58
C PHE A 335 11.65 5.00 16.89
N LEU A 336 12.13 4.85 18.11
CA LEU A 336 12.91 3.67 18.52
C LEU A 336 12.11 2.38 18.38
N SER A 337 10.85 2.37 18.81
CA SER A 337 10.00 1.17 18.73
C SER A 337 9.73 0.70 17.31
N ASN A 338 9.62 1.62 16.34
CA ASN A 338 9.41 1.26 14.95
C ASN A 338 10.73 0.81 14.30
N ASN A 339 11.83 1.52 14.57
CA ASN A 339 13.14 1.21 13.97
C ASN A 339 13.81 -0.04 14.56
N LEU A 340 13.49 -0.42 15.80
CA LEU A 340 13.98 -1.68 16.41
C LEU A 340 13.60 -2.94 15.62
N LYS A 341 12.58 -2.87 14.75
CA LYS A 341 12.19 -3.99 13.87
C LYS A 341 13.06 -4.10 12.62
N HIS A 342 13.84 -3.06 12.32
CA HIS A 342 14.65 -2.91 11.11
C HIS A 342 16.16 -2.89 11.41
N MET A 343 16.55 -2.79 12.68
CA MET A 343 17.91 -3.06 13.18
C MET A 343 18.10 -4.56 13.37
#